data_AF-K1SA65-F1
#
_entry.id   AF-K1SA65-F1
#
_cell.length_a   1.000
_cell.length_b   1.000
_cell.length_c   1.000
_cell.angle_alpha   90.00
_cell.angle_beta   90.00
_cell.angle_gamma   90.00
#
_symmetry.space_group_name_H-M   'P 1'
#
loop_
_entity.id
_entity.type
_entity.pdbx_description
1 polymer ?
#
loop_
_entity_poly.entity_id
_entity_poly.type
_entity_poly.pdbx_seq_one_letter_code
_entity_poly.pdbx_strand_id
1 'polypeptide(L)'
;MEDFIMYEEIFNQIRSAANKRNLKDSTIHAYCTSVAHFLNHTAKDIDALTTDDVDIFLTEKKLSGISPETYNHYHSGIRFFYKKILKKNWDDDDIPRMKRDRKLPTVT
;
A
#
# COMPACT_ATOMS: atom_id res chain seq x y z
N MET A 1 -14.75 -11.77 11.78
CA MET A 1 -14.75 -12.69 10.61
C MET A 1 -15.57 -12.08 9.46
N GLU A 2 -15.94 -10.80 9.53
CA GLU A 2 -16.73 -10.08 8.52
C GLU A 2 -15.89 -9.19 7.57
N ASP A 3 -14.70 -8.74 7.97
CA ASP A 3 -13.86 -7.83 7.16
C ASP A 3 -13.21 -8.49 5.92
N PHE A 4 -13.24 -9.82 5.83
CA PHE A 4 -12.63 -10.56 4.72
C PHE A 4 -13.53 -10.69 3.48
N ILE A 5 -14.86 -10.68 3.65
CA ILE A 5 -15.82 -10.91 2.57
C ILE A 5 -15.98 -9.64 1.71
N MET A 6 -15.96 -8.45 2.33
CA MET A 6 -16.26 -7.19 1.64
C MET A 6 -15.18 -6.75 0.63
N TYR A 7 -13.92 -7.16 0.82
CA TYR A 7 -12.81 -6.76 -0.05
C TYR A 7 -12.37 -7.86 -1.02
N GLU A 8 -13.08 -8.98 -1.07
CA GLU A 8 -12.72 -10.13 -1.91
C GLU A 8 -12.62 -9.73 -3.39
N GLU A 9 -13.54 -8.90 -3.88
CA GLU A 9 -13.49 -8.41 -5.26
C GLU A 9 -12.26 -7.55 -5.53
N ILE A 10 -11.89 -6.67 -4.59
CA ILE A 10 -10.67 -5.85 -4.69
C ILE A 10 -9.43 -6.72 -4.74
N PHE A 11 -9.33 -7.70 -3.83
CA PHE A 11 -8.19 -8.60 -3.76
C PHE A 11 -8.07 -9.46 -5.01
N ASN A 12 -9.19 -9.90 -5.59
CA ASN A 12 -9.21 -10.59 -6.87
C ASN A 12 -8.71 -9.69 -8.01
N GLN A 13 -9.10 -8.41 -8.03
CA GLN A 13 -8.59 -7.45 -9.02
C GLN A 13 -7.08 -7.21 -8.85
N ILE A 14 -6.59 -7.05 -7.62
CA ILE A 14 -5.15 -6.92 -7.32
C ILE A 14 -4.40 -8.16 -7.79
N ARG A 15 -4.88 -9.35 -7.42
CA ARG A 15 -4.28 -10.63 -7.80
C ARG A 15 -4.26 -10.81 -9.30
N SER A 16 -5.34 -10.49 -10.01
CA SER A 16 -5.41 -10.55 -11.48
C SER A 16 -4.41 -9.59 -12.13
N ALA A 17 -4.38 -8.33 -11.68
CA ALA A 17 -3.46 -7.32 -12.20
C ALA A 17 -1.98 -7.65 -11.92
N ALA A 18 -1.70 -8.25 -10.77
CA ALA A 18 -0.36 -8.65 -10.36
C ALA A 18 0.12 -9.92 -11.09
N ASN A 19 -0.77 -10.91 -11.30
CA ASN A 19 -0.48 -12.10 -12.09
C ASN A 19 -0.16 -11.75 -13.55
N LYS A 20 -0.90 -10.80 -14.15
CA LYS A 20 -0.59 -10.28 -15.51
C LYS A 20 0.82 -9.68 -15.63
N ARG A 21 1.45 -9.34 -14.50
CA ARG A 21 2.81 -8.80 -14.42
C ARG A 21 3.85 -9.84 -13.98
N ASN A 22 3.45 -11.11 -13.85
CA ASN A 22 4.29 -12.20 -13.35
C ASN A 22 4.90 -11.90 -11.97
N LEU A 23 4.14 -11.20 -11.10
CA LEU A 23 4.54 -11.02 -9.70
C LEU A 23 4.37 -12.33 -8.93
N LYS A 24 5.27 -12.58 -7.97
CA LYS A 24 5.21 -13.76 -7.10
C LYS A 24 3.98 -13.71 -6.20
N ASP A 25 3.40 -14.87 -5.88
CA ASP A 25 2.27 -14.98 -4.95
C ASP A 25 2.54 -14.33 -3.59
N SER A 26 3.77 -14.42 -3.07
CA SER A 26 4.15 -13.73 -1.83
C SER A 26 4.03 -12.21 -1.95
N THR A 27 4.35 -11.63 -3.12
CA THR A 27 4.17 -10.19 -3.36
C THR A 27 2.71 -9.83 -3.47
N ILE A 28 1.90 -10.68 -4.12
CA ILE A 28 0.45 -10.49 -4.23
C ILE A 28 -0.18 -10.50 -2.83
N HIS A 29 0.19 -11.47 -2.00
CA HIS A 29 -0.29 -11.56 -0.63
C HIS A 29 0.09 -10.31 0.16
N ALA A 30 1.34 -9.86 0.09
CA ALA A 30 1.78 -8.64 0.75
C ALA A 30 0.99 -7.39 0.31
N TYR A 31 0.61 -7.30 -0.96
CA TYR A 31 -0.23 -6.21 -1.46
C TYR A 31 -1.64 -6.30 -0.91
N CYS A 32 -2.28 -7.47 -0.95
CA CYS A 32 -3.62 -7.67 -0.39
C CYS A 32 -3.64 -7.32 1.11
N THR A 33 -2.68 -7.78 1.89
CA THR A 33 -2.56 -7.45 3.32
C THR A 33 -2.40 -5.94 3.53
N SER A 34 -1.54 -5.29 2.77
CA SER A 34 -1.32 -3.84 2.87
C SER A 34 -2.58 -3.03 2.57
N VAL A 35 -3.29 -3.39 1.50
CA VAL A 35 -4.54 -2.75 1.08
C VAL A 35 -5.66 -3.03 2.08
N ALA A 36 -5.75 -4.26 2.60
CA ALA A 36 -6.72 -4.61 3.64
C ALA A 36 -6.56 -3.70 4.87
N HIS A 37 -5.34 -3.50 5.37
CA HIS A 37 -5.10 -2.61 6.50
C HIS A 37 -5.49 -1.16 6.21
N PHE A 38 -5.23 -0.68 4.99
CA PHE A 38 -5.59 0.67 4.57
C PHE A 38 -7.11 0.86 4.48
N LEU A 39 -7.82 -0.09 3.87
CA LEU A 39 -9.28 -0.04 3.72
C LEU A 39 -9.99 -0.14 5.06
N ASN A 40 -9.52 -1.02 5.95
CA ASN A 40 -10.04 -1.13 7.32
C ASN A 40 -9.81 0.13 8.14
N HIS A 41 -8.71 0.84 7.89
CA HIS A 41 -8.39 2.07 8.59
C HIS A 41 -9.25 3.25 8.11
N THR A 42 -9.41 3.38 6.79
CA THR A 42 -10.19 4.47 6.20
C THR A 42 -11.70 4.27 6.39
N ALA A 43 -12.17 3.02 6.44
CA ALA A 43 -13.59 2.65 6.51
C ALA A 43 -14.48 3.39 5.48
N LYS A 44 -13.86 3.80 4.36
CA LYS A 44 -14.49 4.53 3.26
C LYS A 44 -14.75 3.61 2.08
N ASP A 45 -15.71 4.00 1.26
CA ASP A 45 -15.92 3.35 -0.03
C ASP A 45 -14.72 3.57 -0.95
N ILE A 46 -14.41 2.58 -1.79
CA ILE A 46 -13.27 2.59 -2.71
C ILE A 46 -13.29 3.84 -3.57
N ASP A 47 -14.46 4.24 -4.09
CA ASP A 47 -14.58 5.37 -5.00
C ASP A 47 -14.31 6.71 -4.29
N ALA A 48 -14.63 6.77 -2.99
CA ALA A 48 -14.40 7.93 -2.13
C ALA A 48 -12.96 8.08 -1.62
N LEU A 49 -12.09 7.07 -1.82
CA LEU A 49 -10.70 7.11 -1.37
C LEU A 49 -9.87 8.15 -2.13
N THR A 50 -9.13 8.98 -1.40
CA THR A 50 -8.28 10.06 -1.94
C THR A 50 -6.81 9.82 -1.63
N THR A 51 -5.89 10.59 -2.23
CA THR A 51 -4.46 10.52 -1.89
C THR A 51 -4.17 11.03 -0.48
N ASP A 52 -4.98 11.99 0.01
CA ASP A 52 -4.92 12.51 1.38
C ASP A 52 -5.14 11.41 2.42
N ASP A 53 -6.12 10.52 2.20
CA ASP A 53 -6.33 9.34 3.06
C ASP A 53 -5.09 8.45 3.17
N VAL A 54 -4.34 8.34 2.07
CA VAL A 54 -3.11 7.54 2.02
C VAL A 54 -2.01 8.21 2.81
N ASP A 55 -1.86 9.53 2.67
CA ASP A 55 -0.88 10.29 3.44
C ASP A 55 -1.17 10.20 4.94
N ILE A 56 -2.43 10.40 5.36
CA ILE A 56 -2.86 10.27 6.75
C ILE A 56 -2.50 8.87 7.29
N PHE A 57 -2.90 7.81 6.58
CA PHE A 57 -2.61 6.43 7.00
C PHE A 57 -1.09 6.16 7.11
N LEU A 58 -0.31 6.57 6.11
CA LEU A 58 1.14 6.36 6.11
C LEU A 58 1.84 7.18 7.20
N THR A 59 1.40 8.41 7.42
CA THR A 59 1.88 9.29 8.48
C THR A 59 1.59 8.71 9.86
N GLU A 60 0.39 8.19 10.11
CA GLU A 60 0.06 7.53 11.37
C GLU A 60 0.89 6.26 11.60
N LYS A 61 1.10 5.45 10.56
CA LYS A 61 1.98 4.29 10.65
C LYS A 61 3.42 4.68 10.95
N LYS A 62 3.92 5.74 10.31
CA LYS A 62 5.24 6.30 10.60
C LYS A 62 5.35 6.78 12.05
N LEU A 63 4.34 7.46 12.57
CA LEU A 63 4.28 7.90 13.98
C LEU A 63 4.19 6.74 14.96
N SER A 64 3.59 5.61 14.57
CA SER A 64 3.61 4.36 15.34
C SER A 64 5.00 3.69 15.40
N GLY A 65 6.02 4.24 14.72
CA GLY A 65 7.38 3.73 14.77
C GLY A 65 7.62 2.47 13.93
N ILE A 66 6.83 2.25 12.87
CA ILE A 66 7.08 1.11 11.97
C ILE A 66 8.44 1.24 11.27
N SER A 67 9.03 0.10 10.91
CA SER A 67 10.27 0.09 10.16
C SER A 67 10.09 0.72 8.76
N PRO A 68 11.15 1.32 8.18
CA PRO A 68 11.11 1.83 6.81
C PRO A 68 10.75 0.75 5.78
N GLU A 69 11.07 -0.52 6.05
CA GLU A 69 10.71 -1.64 5.19
C GLU A 69 9.21 -1.87 5.19
N THR A 70 8.60 -1.95 6.37
CA THR A 70 7.15 -2.04 6.55
C THR A 70 6.44 -0.86 5.89
N TYR A 71 6.94 0.37 6.04
CA TYR A 71 6.38 1.56 5.41
C TYR A 71 6.39 1.43 3.88
N ASN A 72 7.51 1.01 3.31
CA ASN A 72 7.66 0.83 1.87
C ASN A 72 6.77 -0.31 1.32
N HIS A 73 6.48 -1.34 2.12
CA HIS A 73 5.50 -2.36 1.77
C HIS A 73 4.09 -1.80 1.66
N TYR A 74 3.65 -1.03 2.67
CA TYR A 74 2.35 -0.34 2.60
C TYR A 74 2.29 0.60 1.40
N HIS A 75 3.29 1.46 1.23
CA HIS A 75 3.37 2.40 0.10
C HIS A 75 3.26 1.69 -1.25
N SER A 76 4.01 0.61 -1.45
CA SER A 76 4.02 -0.12 -2.73
C SER A 76 2.69 -0.82 -3.02
N GLY A 77 2.07 -1.41 -2.00
CA GLY A 77 0.75 -2.05 -2.14
C GLY A 77 -0.36 -1.06 -2.46
N ILE A 78 -0.42 0.06 -1.72
CA ILE A 78 -1.44 1.09 -1.90
C ILE A 78 -1.25 1.82 -3.24
N ARG A 79 0.00 2.15 -3.62
CA ARG A 79 0.31 2.74 -4.93
C ARG A 79 -0.12 1.82 -6.07
N PHE A 80 0.08 0.51 -5.95
CA PHE A 80 -0.37 -0.45 -6.95
C PHE A 80 -1.90 -0.43 -7.06
N PHE A 81 -2.59 -0.44 -5.93
CA PHE A 81 -4.05 -0.36 -5.85
C PHE A 81 -4.60 0.91 -6.53
N TYR A 82 -4.08 2.10 -6.19
CA TYR A 82 -4.54 3.36 -6.79
C TYR A 82 -4.30 3.44 -8.29
N LYS A 83 -3.09 3.07 -8.75
CA LYS A 83 -2.74 3.19 -10.17
C LYS A 83 -3.38 2.12 -11.05
N LYS A 84 -3.70 0.93 -10.51
CA LYS A 84 -4.19 -0.20 -11.32
C LYS A 84 -5.64 -0.52 -11.16
N ILE A 85 -6.18 -0.39 -9.96
CA ILE A 85 -7.57 -0.75 -9.67
C ILE A 85 -8.42 0.49 -9.83
N LEU A 86 -8.13 1.53 -9.04
CA LEU A 86 -8.81 2.82 -9.09
C LEU A 86 -8.52 3.64 -10.36
N LYS A 87 -7.37 3.37 -11.02
CA LYS A 87 -6.85 4.16 -12.16
C LYS A 87 -6.83 5.67 -11.89
N LYS A 88 -6.71 6.07 -10.62
CA LYS A 88 -6.59 7.47 -10.21
C LYS A 88 -5.16 7.98 -10.46
N ASN A 89 -5.02 9.28 -10.67
CA ASN A 89 -3.72 9.90 -10.83
C ASN A 89 -2.98 9.83 -9.48
N TRP A 90 -1.88 9.09 -9.43
CA TRP A 90 -1.00 9.04 -8.27
C TRP A 90 0.17 9.96 -8.53
N ASP A 91 0.29 11.00 -7.72
CA ASP A 91 1.44 11.90 -7.72
C ASP A 91 2.49 11.41 -6.70
N ASP A 92 3.73 11.25 -7.15
CA ASP A 92 4.82 10.73 -6.31
C ASP A 92 5.43 11.83 -5.42
N ASP A 93 5.18 13.11 -5.75
CA ASP A 93 5.63 14.28 -4.98
C ASP A 93 4.73 14.49 -3.74
N ASP A 94 3.44 14.20 -3.88
CA ASP A 94 2.43 14.32 -2.82
C ASP A 94 2.61 13.27 -1.70
N ILE A 95 3.02 12.04 -2.05
CA ILE A 95 3.19 10.93 -1.09
C ILE A 95 4.63 10.39 -1.12
N PRO A 96 5.58 11.10 -0.49
CA PRO A 96 6.99 10.74 -0.52
C PRO A 96 7.27 9.43 0.22
N ARG A 97 8.18 8.61 -0.34
CA ARG A 97 8.68 7.41 0.35
C ARG A 97 9.56 7.80 1.53
N MET A 98 9.53 7.00 2.59
CA MET A 98 10.47 7.15 3.70
C MET A 98 11.89 6.87 3.21
N LYS A 99 12.77 7.88 3.27
CA LYS A 99 14.20 7.71 2.98
C LYS A 99 14.78 6.69 3.95
N ARG A 100 15.35 5.60 3.44
CA ARG A 100 16.16 4.69 4.26
C ARG A 100 17.43 5.45 4.65
N ASP A 101 17.70 5.54 5.95
CA ASP A 101 18.98 6.01 6.44
C ASP A 101 20.05 4.97 6.05
N ARG A 102 20.65 5.13 4.87
CA ARG A 102 21.80 4.34 4.46
C ARG A 102 22.99 4.90 5.22
N LYS A 103 23.30 4.31 6.38
CA LYS A 103 24.65 4.45 6.94
C LYS A 103 25.62 3.91 5.89
N LEU A 104 26.46 4.80 5.37
CA LEU A 104 27.58 4.42 4.52
C LEU A 104 28.45 3.44 5.30
N PRO A 105 28.94 2.34 4.69
CA PRO A 105 29.90 1.48 5.37
C PRO A 105 31.12 2.32 5.73
N THR A 106 31.45 2.39 7.01
CA THR A 106 32.69 2.98 7.48
C THR A 106 33.84 2.12 6.95
N VAL A 107 34.58 2.64 5.97
CA VAL A 107 35.83 2.02 5.53
C VAL A 107 36.79 2.13 6.72
N THR A 108 37.13 0.99 7.33
CA THR A 108 38.23 0.88 8.30
C THR A 108 39.47 0.41 7.55
#